data_AF-A0A9P5CMF5-F1
#
_entry.id   AF-A0A9P5CMF5-F1
#
_cell.length_a   1.000
_cell.length_b   1.000
_cell.length_c   1.000
_cell.angle_alpha   90.00
_cell.angle_beta   90.00
_cell.angle_gamma   90.00
#
_symmetry.space_group_name_H-M   'P 1'
#
loop_
_entity.id
_entity.type
_entity.pdbx_description
1 polymer ?
#
loop_
_entity_poly.entity_id
_entity_poly.type
_entity_poly.pdbx_seq_one_letter_code
_entity_poly.pdbx_strand_id
1 'polypeptide(L)'
;MAPYTELAIASALAGLLSHNLIFIRDEHHLRAPKYVQLGCLLFFVGLALRARYGEGHALKETSLAAASFLSALFASMTVYRLAFHPLRSFPGPLMWRISKLWHVFRVAPSQQNYLLLDKLYHEYGPFVRTGPGELTVFHPQVFEAIGGTGTTCIKAPWYDMLYPMVAINSVREKAGYAPRRRVWNTALSVKAVHDEKNIVLRALYKMGEAFQERQGQPLNVTEWMSYFTTDTMGELAFNKPFGMLDKHEWS
;
A
#
# COMPACT_ATOMS: atom_id res chain seq x y z
N MET A 1 42.12 13.02 16.48
CA MET A 1 41.34 11.77 16.24
C MET A 1 40.09 11.68 17.11
N ALA A 2 40.08 12.18 18.35
CA ALA A 2 38.91 12.19 19.26
C ALA A 2 37.62 12.91 18.79
N PRO A 3 37.63 14.03 18.02
CA PRO A 3 36.38 14.76 17.75
C PRO A 3 35.44 14.04 16.77
N TYR A 4 36.00 13.23 15.85
CA TYR A 4 35.19 12.46 14.89
C TYR A 4 34.48 11.28 15.56
N THR A 5 35.13 10.66 16.55
CA THR A 5 34.55 9.54 17.28
C THR A 5 33.40 9.98 18.18
N GLU A 6 33.55 11.10 18.89
CA GLU A 6 32.47 11.66 19.71
C GLU A 6 31.25 12.03 18.88
N LEU A 7 31.47 12.68 17.74
CA LEU A 7 30.41 13.02 16.79
C LEU A 7 29.66 11.78 16.29
N ALA A 8 30.40 10.74 15.89
CA ALA A 8 29.82 9.50 15.40
C ALA A 8 28.98 8.81 16.50
N ILE A 9 29.49 8.74 17.73
CA ILE A 9 28.79 8.16 18.88
C ILE A 9 27.52 8.94 19.20
N ALA A 10 27.59 10.28 19.28
CA ALA A 10 26.43 11.12 19.55
C ALA A 10 25.35 10.96 18.46
N SER A 11 25.76 10.94 17.19
CA SER A 11 24.83 10.73 16.05
C SER A 11 24.19 9.34 16.08
N ALA A 12 24.97 8.30 16.43
CA ALA A 12 24.47 6.93 16.58
C ALA A 12 23.46 6.81 17.73
N LEU A 13 23.74 7.44 18.88
CA LEU A 13 22.80 7.51 20.01
C LEU A 13 21.50 8.21 19.63
N ALA A 14 21.58 9.33 18.89
CA ALA A 14 20.39 9.99 18.35
C ALA A 14 19.59 9.08 17.41
N GLY A 15 20.28 8.28 16.57
CA GLY A 15 19.67 7.26 15.71
C GLY A 15 18.92 6.20 16.52
N LEU A 16 19.55 5.65 17.55
CA LEU A 16 18.96 4.67 18.47
C LEU A 16 17.72 5.23 19.19
N LEU A 17 17.81 6.45 19.72
CA LEU A 17 16.70 7.10 20.40
C LEU A 17 15.56 7.40 19.44
N SER A 18 15.85 7.87 18.23
CA SER A 18 14.82 8.15 17.22
C SER A 18 14.01 6.90 16.87
N HIS A 19 14.65 5.72 16.80
CA HIS A 19 13.93 4.48 16.59
C HIS A 19 12.98 4.16 17.75
N ASN A 20 13.51 4.14 18.98
CA ASN A 20 12.77 3.67 20.16
C ASN A 20 11.69 4.64 20.64
N LEU A 21 11.85 5.93 20.37
CA LEU A 21 10.90 6.96 20.80
C LEU A 21 9.89 7.32 19.71
N ILE A 22 10.30 7.26 18.45
CA ILE A 22 9.50 7.73 17.31
C ILE A 22 9.13 6.55 16.42
N PHE A 23 10.08 5.99 15.67
CA PHE A 23 9.77 5.10 14.54
C PHE A 23 9.18 3.72 14.88
N ILE A 24 9.29 3.30 16.14
CA ILE A 24 8.63 2.07 16.63
C ILE A 24 7.15 2.28 16.94
N ARG A 25 6.71 3.54 17.07
CA ARG A 25 5.35 3.93 17.47
C ARG A 25 4.60 4.48 16.27
N ASP A 26 3.30 4.19 16.18
CA ASP A 26 2.41 4.71 15.14
C ASP A 26 2.82 4.38 13.69
N GLU A 27 1.96 4.82 12.76
CA GLU A 27 2.19 4.69 11.33
C GLU A 27 2.80 5.97 10.76
N HIS A 28 3.90 5.82 10.03
CA HIS A 28 4.70 6.95 9.53
C HIS A 28 4.63 7.18 8.01
N HIS A 29 3.86 6.36 7.26
CA HIS A 29 3.84 6.37 5.79
C HIS A 29 3.47 7.75 5.21
N LEU A 30 2.46 8.42 5.75
CA LEU A 30 2.07 9.78 5.29
C LEU A 30 3.09 10.86 5.66
N ARG A 31 3.92 10.63 6.68
CA ARG A 31 4.94 11.57 7.15
C ARG A 31 6.31 11.31 6.53
N ALA A 32 6.49 10.22 5.80
CA ALA A 32 7.77 9.83 5.21
C ALA A 32 8.41 10.94 4.37
N PRO A 33 7.69 11.66 3.47
CA PRO A 33 8.28 12.77 2.73
C PRO A 33 8.81 13.90 3.64
N LYS A 34 8.10 14.19 4.74
CA LYS A 34 8.51 15.21 5.72
C LYS A 34 9.79 14.81 6.45
N TYR A 35 9.95 13.53 6.78
CA TYR A 35 11.18 13.04 7.40
C TYR A 35 12.39 13.13 6.45
N VAL A 36 12.19 12.84 5.16
CA VAL A 36 13.25 13.01 4.15
C VAL A 36 13.61 14.49 4.00
N GLN A 37 12.62 15.37 3.89
CA GLN A 37 12.85 16.82 3.83
C GLN A 37 13.59 17.35 5.06
N LEU A 38 13.18 16.93 6.26
CA LEU A 38 13.85 17.28 7.51
C LEU A 38 15.29 16.76 7.54
N GLY A 39 15.52 15.51 7.13
CA GLY A 39 16.86 14.93 7.05
C GLY A 39 17.77 15.69 6.09
N CYS A 40 17.28 16.04 4.90
CA CYS A 40 18.01 16.86 3.93
C CYS A 40 18.30 18.26 4.49
N LEU A 41 17.31 18.90 5.12
CA LEU A 41 17.49 20.21 5.75
C LEU A 41 18.56 20.17 6.84
N LEU A 42 18.49 19.20 7.76
CA LEU A 42 19.48 19.03 8.82
C LEU A 42 20.89 18.76 8.26
N PHE A 43 20.99 17.99 7.17
CA PHE A 43 22.25 17.76 6.49
C PHE A 43 22.85 19.07 5.94
N PHE A 44 22.09 19.85 5.17
CA PHE A 44 22.60 21.10 4.58
C PHE A 44 22.86 22.18 5.62
N VAL A 45 22.02 22.29 6.65
CA VAL A 45 22.26 23.20 7.79
C VAL A 45 23.51 22.80 8.55
N GLY A 46 23.68 21.51 8.85
CA GLY A 46 24.89 20.99 9.49
C GLY A 46 26.15 21.25 8.67
N LEU A 47 26.07 21.06 7.35
CA LEU A 47 27.15 21.36 6.42
C LEU A 47 27.52 22.85 6.44
N ALA A 48 26.53 23.75 6.37
CA ALA A 48 26.75 25.19 6.37
C ALA A 48 27.37 25.67 7.69
N LEU A 49 26.88 25.18 8.83
CA LEU A 49 27.42 25.52 10.15
C LEU A 49 28.87 25.08 10.29
N ARG A 50 29.20 23.85 9.89
CA ARG A 50 30.59 23.36 9.93
C ARG A 50 31.49 24.04 8.90
N ALA A 51 30.97 24.44 7.76
CA ALA A 51 31.74 25.20 6.77
C ALA A 51 32.08 26.61 7.27
N ARG A 52 31.17 27.22 8.06
CA ARG A 52 31.36 28.57 8.60
C ARG A 52 32.20 28.61 9.88
N TYR A 53 32.05 27.61 10.76
CA TYR A 53 32.63 27.61 12.11
C TYR A 53 33.59 26.45 12.40
N GLY A 54 33.76 25.50 11.47
CA GLY A 54 34.58 24.31 11.67
C GLY A 54 35.99 24.39 11.10
N GLU A 55 36.81 23.39 11.40
CA GLU A 55 38.25 23.32 11.07
C GLU A 55 38.54 22.85 9.62
N GLY A 56 37.64 23.13 8.67
CA GLY A 56 37.85 22.87 7.23
C GLY A 56 37.42 21.49 6.71
N HIS A 57 36.82 20.61 7.53
CA HIS A 57 36.36 19.26 7.13
C HIS A 57 34.83 19.08 7.14
N ALA A 58 34.09 20.15 6.87
CA ALA A 58 32.63 20.21 7.01
C ALA A 58 31.86 19.06 6.32
N LEU A 59 32.22 18.72 5.08
CA LEU A 59 31.55 17.67 4.30
C LEU A 59 31.78 16.27 4.90
N LYS A 60 33.02 15.98 5.30
CA LYS A 60 33.39 14.69 5.90
C LYS A 60 32.66 14.50 7.22
N GLU A 61 32.66 15.51 8.07
CA GLU A 61 32.02 15.45 9.38
C GLU A 61 30.50 15.33 9.29
N THR A 62 29.86 16.10 8.42
CA THR A 62 28.40 16.05 8.24
C THR A 62 27.98 14.70 7.64
N SER A 63 28.74 14.19 6.66
CA SER A 63 28.51 12.85 6.08
C SER A 63 28.71 11.75 7.12
N LEU A 64 29.74 11.85 7.97
CA LEU A 64 29.99 10.90 9.05
C LEU A 64 28.85 10.89 10.06
N ALA A 65 28.36 12.05 10.47
CA ALA A 65 27.23 12.18 11.39
C ALA A 65 25.96 11.55 10.80
N ALA A 66 25.62 11.89 9.55
CA ALA A 66 24.46 11.33 8.87
C ALA A 66 24.56 9.81 8.69
N ALA A 67 25.72 9.31 8.26
CA ALA A 67 25.96 7.87 8.11
C ALA A 67 25.87 7.13 9.45
N SER A 68 26.45 7.69 10.52
CA SER A 68 26.39 7.11 11.87
C SER A 68 24.97 7.06 12.41
N PHE A 69 24.21 8.14 12.24
CA PHE A 69 22.79 8.21 12.61
C PHE A 69 21.96 7.17 11.87
N LEU A 70 22.04 7.13 10.53
CA LEU A 70 21.26 6.21 9.71
C LEU A 70 21.63 4.76 9.98
N SER A 71 22.94 4.46 10.11
CA SER A 71 23.41 3.10 10.40
C SER A 71 22.88 2.61 11.75
N ALA A 72 22.95 3.44 12.79
CA ALA A 72 22.44 3.09 14.11
C ALA A 72 20.91 2.93 14.13
N LEU A 73 20.19 3.81 13.43
CA LEU A 73 18.74 3.72 13.25
C LEU A 73 18.33 2.40 12.57
N PHE A 74 18.90 2.08 11.41
CA PHE A 74 18.56 0.86 10.67
C PHE A 74 19.01 -0.42 11.38
N ALA A 75 20.16 -0.39 12.07
CA ALA A 75 20.60 -1.50 12.90
C ALA A 75 19.61 -1.76 14.05
N SER A 76 19.19 -0.71 14.75
CA SER A 76 18.18 -0.78 15.81
C SER A 76 16.85 -1.35 15.31
N MET A 77 16.38 -0.86 14.16
CA MET A 77 15.16 -1.36 13.51
C MET A 77 15.28 -2.84 13.15
N THR A 78 16.44 -3.26 12.63
CA THR A 78 16.68 -4.66 12.25
C THR A 78 16.66 -5.58 13.46
N VAL A 79 17.38 -5.22 14.52
CA VAL A 79 17.41 -5.99 15.78
C VAL A 79 16.00 -6.11 16.38
N TYR A 80 15.26 -5.00 16.44
CA TYR A 80 13.88 -5.01 16.93
C TYR A 80 12.98 -5.94 16.09
N ARG A 81 13.00 -5.78 14.76
CA ARG A 81 12.15 -6.55 13.84
C ARG A 81 12.40 -8.06 13.92
N LEU A 82 13.64 -8.48 14.16
CA LEU A 82 14.03 -9.87 14.25
C LEU A 82 13.80 -10.47 15.64
N ALA A 83 14.17 -9.77 16.70
CA ALA A 83 14.23 -10.34 18.06
C ALA A 83 13.05 -9.95 18.97
N PHE A 84 12.51 -8.74 18.83
CA PHE A 84 11.55 -8.16 19.78
C PHE A 84 10.15 -7.93 19.22
N HIS A 85 10.00 -7.96 17.89
CA HIS A 85 8.71 -7.73 17.25
C HIS A 85 7.67 -8.80 17.64
N PRO A 86 6.40 -8.43 17.89
CA PRO A 86 5.35 -9.38 18.27
C PRO A 86 5.19 -10.54 17.27
N LEU A 87 5.43 -10.27 15.98
CA LEU A 87 5.36 -11.28 14.92
C LEU A 87 6.62 -12.18 14.80
N ARG A 88 7.55 -12.18 15.78
CA ARG A 88 8.79 -12.97 15.69
C ARG A 88 8.58 -14.49 15.66
N SER A 89 7.49 -14.96 16.27
CA SER A 89 7.15 -16.39 16.35
C SER A 89 6.64 -16.96 15.03
N PHE A 90 6.18 -16.11 14.10
CA PHE A 90 5.64 -16.58 12.84
C PHE A 90 6.76 -16.91 11.85
N PRO A 91 6.64 -18.03 11.12
CA PRO A 91 7.62 -18.43 10.12
C PRO A 91 7.57 -17.51 8.89
N GLY A 92 8.59 -17.60 8.04
CA GLY A 92 8.70 -16.83 6.81
C GLY A 92 10.13 -16.35 6.53
N PRO A 93 10.42 -15.89 5.30
CA PRO A 93 11.78 -15.57 4.86
C PRO A 93 12.43 -14.48 5.72
N LEU A 94 13.66 -14.72 6.19
CA LEU A 94 14.35 -13.85 7.15
C LEU A 94 14.46 -12.40 6.66
N MET A 95 14.87 -12.21 5.41
CA MET A 95 15.07 -10.88 4.82
C MET A 95 13.77 -10.06 4.75
N TRP A 96 12.62 -10.73 4.65
CA TRP A 96 11.31 -10.08 4.54
C TRP A 96 10.84 -9.56 5.90
N ARG A 97 11.30 -10.18 6.99
CA ARG A 97 11.11 -9.68 8.36
C ARG A 97 11.80 -8.33 8.58
N ILE A 98 12.89 -8.07 7.84
CA ILE A 98 13.67 -6.83 7.94
C ILE A 98 13.07 -5.75 7.04
N SER A 99 12.74 -6.07 5.79
CA SER A 99 12.20 -5.10 4.82
C SER A 99 11.23 -5.72 3.83
N LYS A 100 10.14 -4.99 3.53
CA LYS A 100 9.15 -5.38 2.50
C LYS A 100 9.72 -5.29 1.08
N LEU A 101 10.82 -4.56 0.88
CA LEU A 101 11.46 -4.43 -0.43
C LEU A 101 11.83 -5.79 -1.03
N TRP A 102 12.21 -6.77 -0.21
CA TRP A 102 12.50 -8.12 -0.69
C TRP A 102 11.29 -8.80 -1.33
N HIS A 103 10.11 -8.64 -0.75
CA HIS A 103 8.87 -9.12 -1.35
C HIS A 103 8.59 -8.38 -2.67
N VAL A 104 8.74 -7.05 -2.68
CA VAL A 104 8.53 -6.22 -3.88
C VAL A 104 9.47 -6.65 -5.02
N PHE A 105 10.76 -6.81 -4.76
CA PHE A 105 11.73 -7.24 -5.77
C PHE A 105 11.46 -8.65 -6.32
N ARG A 106 10.83 -9.53 -5.51
CA ARG A 106 10.47 -10.88 -5.96
C ARG A 106 9.21 -10.90 -6.81
N VAL A 107 8.29 -9.97 -6.59
CA VAL A 107 7.04 -9.85 -7.33
C VAL A 107 7.16 -8.97 -8.56
N ALA A 108 8.00 -7.91 -8.52
CA ALA A 108 8.07 -6.90 -9.57
C ALA A 108 8.30 -7.45 -11.00
N PRO A 109 9.18 -8.47 -11.22
CA PRO A 109 9.41 -8.98 -12.57
C PRO A 109 8.24 -9.77 -13.17
N SER A 110 7.51 -10.54 -12.35
CA SER A 110 6.43 -11.42 -12.82
C SER A 110 5.04 -10.83 -12.63
N GLN A 111 4.89 -9.87 -11.72
CA GLN A 111 3.61 -9.35 -11.22
C GLN A 111 2.65 -10.43 -10.68
N GLN A 112 3.16 -11.64 -10.41
CA GLN A 112 2.39 -12.81 -9.99
C GLN A 112 2.51 -13.05 -8.49
N ASN A 113 1.99 -12.11 -7.68
CA ASN A 113 2.07 -12.23 -6.22
C ASN A 113 1.39 -13.50 -5.69
N TYR A 114 0.27 -13.92 -6.29
CA TYR A 114 -0.49 -15.09 -5.84
C TYR A 114 0.33 -16.38 -5.93
N LEU A 115 1.16 -16.57 -6.97
CA LEU A 115 2.05 -17.73 -7.10
C LEU A 115 3.17 -17.71 -6.05
N LEU A 116 3.66 -16.52 -5.71
CA LEU A 116 4.66 -16.37 -4.65
C LEU A 116 4.06 -16.73 -3.28
N LEU A 117 2.85 -16.25 -3.00
CA LEU A 117 2.13 -16.57 -1.77
C LEU A 117 1.80 -18.05 -1.67
N ASP A 118 1.40 -18.69 -2.77
CA ASP A 118 1.14 -20.13 -2.83
C ASP A 118 2.40 -20.96 -2.49
N LYS A 119 3.56 -20.59 -3.04
CA LYS A 119 4.84 -21.22 -2.67
C LYS A 119 5.15 -21.07 -1.18
N LEU A 120 4.94 -19.87 -0.62
CA LEU A 120 5.18 -19.62 0.80
C LEU A 120 4.23 -20.41 1.70
N TYR A 121 2.98 -20.58 1.28
CA TYR A 121 2.02 -21.42 1.99
C TYR A 121 2.51 -22.88 2.07
N HIS A 122 2.99 -23.44 0.97
CA HIS A 122 3.52 -24.80 0.94
C HIS A 122 4.83 -24.95 1.74
N GLU A 123 5.65 -23.91 1.83
CA GLU A 123 6.94 -23.94 2.54
C GLU A 123 6.81 -23.68 4.06
N TYR A 124 5.99 -22.70 4.45
CA TYR A 124 5.92 -22.21 5.84
C TYR A 124 4.56 -22.48 6.52
N GLY A 125 3.56 -22.93 5.77
CA GLY A 125 2.22 -23.24 6.26
C GLY A 125 1.24 -22.05 6.25
N PRO A 126 0.16 -22.12 7.05
CA PRO A 126 -0.99 -21.22 6.92
C PRO A 126 -0.78 -19.80 7.47
N PHE A 127 0.27 -19.55 8.27
CA PHE A 127 0.56 -18.23 8.84
C PHE A 127 1.99 -17.84 8.53
N VAL A 128 2.17 -16.90 7.60
CA VAL A 128 3.50 -16.54 7.10
C VAL A 128 3.76 -15.05 7.27
N ARG A 129 4.87 -14.70 7.90
CA ARG A 129 5.35 -13.33 8.02
C ARG A 129 5.96 -12.87 6.69
N THR A 130 5.24 -12.05 5.95
CA THR A 130 5.62 -11.59 4.59
C THR A 130 6.14 -10.16 4.55
N GLY A 131 6.36 -9.55 5.72
CA GLY A 131 6.93 -8.21 5.86
C GLY A 131 7.33 -7.90 7.31
N PRO A 132 7.88 -6.71 7.57
CA PRO A 132 8.30 -6.32 8.91
C PRO A 132 7.16 -6.30 9.93
N GLY A 133 6.02 -5.74 9.55
CA GLY A 133 4.79 -5.68 10.35
C GLY A 133 3.60 -6.34 9.65
N GLU A 134 3.86 -7.31 8.76
CA GLU A 134 2.82 -7.94 7.93
C GLU A 134 2.79 -9.44 8.14
N LEU A 135 1.58 -9.97 8.36
CA LEU A 135 1.29 -11.39 8.46
C LEU A 135 0.29 -11.75 7.37
N THR A 136 0.64 -12.71 6.53
CA THR A 136 -0.27 -13.32 5.56
C THR A 136 -0.88 -14.57 6.18
N VAL A 137 -2.21 -14.66 6.12
CA VAL A 137 -2.99 -15.72 6.75
C VAL A 137 -3.79 -16.45 5.67
N PHE A 138 -3.53 -17.75 5.54
CA PHE A 138 -4.20 -18.66 4.60
C PHE A 138 -5.23 -19.52 5.34
N HIS A 139 -6.10 -18.90 6.13
CA HIS A 139 -7.10 -19.59 6.94
C HIS A 139 -8.48 -18.98 6.72
N PRO A 140 -9.55 -19.77 6.48
CA PRO A 140 -10.88 -19.24 6.15
C PRO A 140 -11.48 -18.36 7.25
N GLN A 141 -11.17 -18.65 8.52
CA GLN A 141 -11.64 -17.83 9.66
C GLN A 141 -11.00 -16.43 9.73
N VAL A 142 -10.02 -16.11 8.87
CA VAL A 142 -9.39 -14.78 8.87
C VAL A 142 -10.41 -13.67 8.64
N PHE A 143 -11.42 -13.90 7.80
CA PHE A 143 -12.44 -12.90 7.49
C PHE A 143 -13.26 -12.52 8.72
N GLU A 144 -13.60 -13.49 9.57
CA GLU A 144 -14.29 -13.24 10.83
C GLU A 144 -13.36 -12.56 11.85
N ALA A 145 -12.09 -12.98 11.93
CA ALA A 145 -11.12 -12.37 12.84
C ALA A 145 -10.86 -10.88 12.54
N ILE A 146 -10.70 -10.52 11.25
CA ILE A 146 -10.35 -9.14 10.86
C ILE A 146 -11.57 -8.26 10.56
N GLY A 147 -12.69 -8.86 10.16
CA GLY A 147 -13.88 -8.16 9.66
C GLY A 147 -15.16 -8.45 10.43
N GLY A 148 -15.12 -9.36 11.41
CA GLY A 148 -16.27 -9.74 12.23
C GLY A 148 -16.68 -8.67 13.25
N THR A 149 -17.83 -8.90 13.87
CA THR A 149 -18.40 -8.00 14.88
C THR A 149 -17.45 -7.87 16.07
N GLY A 150 -17.21 -6.63 16.52
CA GLY A 150 -16.32 -6.34 17.66
C GLY A 150 -14.84 -6.22 17.31
N THR A 151 -14.44 -6.39 16.05
CA THR A 151 -13.03 -6.21 15.65
C THR A 151 -12.55 -4.76 15.79
N THR A 152 -11.34 -4.62 16.32
CA THR A 152 -10.59 -3.36 16.40
C THR A 152 -9.69 -3.15 15.19
N CYS A 153 -9.60 -4.13 14.29
CA CYS A 153 -8.81 -4.01 13.07
C CYS A 153 -9.33 -2.86 12.20
N ILE A 154 -8.39 -2.10 11.65
CA ILE A 154 -8.62 -1.10 10.62
C ILE A 154 -7.89 -1.53 9.35
N LYS A 155 -8.30 -0.96 8.21
CA LYS A 155 -7.60 -1.16 6.95
C LYS A 155 -6.14 -0.72 7.07
N ALA A 156 -5.25 -1.40 6.35
CA ALA A 156 -3.81 -1.17 6.39
C ALA A 156 -3.42 0.20 5.77
N PRO A 157 -2.20 0.71 6.05
CA PRO A 157 -1.64 1.94 5.47
C PRO A 157 -1.72 2.04 3.94
N TRP A 158 -1.69 0.90 3.24
CA TRP A 158 -1.81 0.83 1.79
C TRP A 158 -3.06 1.55 1.23
N TYR A 159 -4.16 1.57 1.99
CA TYR A 159 -5.38 2.24 1.56
C TYR A 159 -5.26 3.77 1.53
N ASP A 160 -4.22 4.35 2.12
CA ASP A 160 -3.93 5.79 2.04
C ASP A 160 -3.09 6.17 0.81
N MET A 161 -2.85 5.27 -0.14
CA MET A 161 -2.03 5.54 -1.33
C MET A 161 -2.49 6.77 -2.12
N LEU A 162 -3.80 7.04 -2.13
CA LEU A 162 -4.41 8.17 -2.84
C LEU A 162 -4.72 9.37 -1.92
N TYR A 163 -4.26 9.36 -0.67
CA TYR A 163 -4.53 10.45 0.28
C TYR A 163 -4.10 11.82 -0.30
N PRO A 164 -4.92 12.89 -0.19
CA PRO A 164 -6.13 13.03 0.63
C PRO A 164 -7.43 12.56 -0.06
N MET A 165 -7.37 11.97 -1.25
CA MET A 165 -8.55 11.42 -1.92
C MET A 165 -8.96 10.11 -1.25
N VAL A 166 -10.09 10.15 -0.54
CA VAL A 166 -10.63 8.99 0.19
C VAL A 166 -11.92 8.53 -0.47
N ALA A 167 -11.88 7.35 -1.09
CA ALA A 167 -13.04 6.63 -1.61
C ALA A 167 -13.63 5.73 -0.52
N ILE A 168 -14.91 5.35 -0.63
CA ILE A 168 -15.58 4.53 0.41
C ILE A 168 -14.84 3.21 0.70
N ASN A 169 -14.27 2.58 -0.33
CA ASN A 169 -13.50 1.36 -0.22
C ASN A 169 -12.12 1.58 0.42
N SER A 170 -11.58 2.80 0.42
CA SER A 170 -10.29 3.15 1.04
C SER A 170 -10.40 3.84 2.39
N VAL A 171 -11.58 4.30 2.81
CA VAL A 171 -11.79 4.86 4.17
C VAL A 171 -11.30 3.85 5.22
N ARG A 172 -10.33 4.28 6.04
CA ARG A 172 -9.78 3.53 7.18
C ARG A 172 -10.50 3.86 8.49
N GLU A 173 -10.90 5.12 8.67
CA GLU A 173 -11.57 5.59 9.88
C GLU A 173 -13.06 5.22 9.89
N LYS A 174 -13.53 4.61 10.99
CA LYS A 174 -14.93 4.18 11.14
C LYS A 174 -15.92 5.35 11.02
N ALA A 175 -15.60 6.52 11.57
CA ALA A 175 -16.48 7.70 11.56
C ALA A 175 -16.76 8.22 10.15
N GLY A 176 -15.74 8.27 9.29
CA GLY A 176 -15.88 8.68 7.89
C GLY A 176 -16.59 7.64 7.01
N TYR A 177 -16.65 6.38 7.44
CA TYR A 177 -17.21 5.28 6.65
C TYR A 177 -18.74 5.25 6.69
N ALA A 178 -19.35 5.34 7.88
CA ALA A 178 -20.78 5.14 8.04
C ALA A 178 -21.66 6.10 7.22
N PRO A 179 -21.40 7.43 7.18
CA PRO A 179 -22.20 8.35 6.37
C PRO A 179 -22.10 8.06 4.88
N ARG A 180 -20.89 7.73 4.38
CA ARG A 180 -20.66 7.37 2.97
C ARG A 180 -21.38 6.07 2.62
N ARG A 181 -21.29 5.07 3.51
CA ARG A 181 -21.95 3.77 3.30
C ARG A 181 -23.47 3.89 3.24
N ARG A 182 -24.06 4.81 3.99
CA ARG A 182 -25.52 5.06 3.95
C ARG A 182 -25.99 5.48 2.55
N VAL A 183 -25.26 6.37 1.89
CA VAL A 183 -25.59 6.82 0.52
C VAL A 183 -25.53 5.63 -0.46
N TRP A 184 -24.46 4.84 -0.40
CA TRP A 184 -24.30 3.66 -1.25
C TRP A 184 -25.34 2.58 -0.99
N ASN A 185 -25.76 2.36 0.26
CA ASN A 185 -26.81 1.38 0.58
C ASN A 185 -28.16 1.75 -0.05
N THR A 186 -28.46 3.04 -0.21
CA THR A 186 -29.68 3.48 -0.92
C THR A 186 -29.56 3.18 -2.41
N ALA A 187 -28.45 3.59 -3.03
CA ALA A 187 -28.18 3.40 -4.45
C ALA A 187 -28.08 1.92 -4.87
N LEU A 188 -27.58 1.06 -3.97
CA LEU A 188 -27.44 -0.38 -4.17
C LEU A 188 -28.53 -1.19 -3.44
N SER A 189 -29.67 -0.57 -3.16
CA SER A 189 -30.82 -1.29 -2.60
C SER A 189 -31.42 -2.25 -3.64
N VAL A 190 -32.08 -3.31 -3.18
CA VAL A 190 -32.75 -4.29 -4.07
C VAL A 190 -33.70 -3.61 -5.03
N LYS A 191 -34.44 -2.59 -4.55
CA LYS A 191 -35.33 -1.79 -5.38
C LYS A 191 -34.56 -1.00 -6.44
N ALA A 192 -33.54 -0.24 -6.05
CA ALA A 192 -32.75 0.55 -6.98
C ALA A 192 -32.10 -0.32 -8.07
N VAL A 193 -31.50 -1.46 -7.69
CA VAL A 193 -30.92 -2.40 -8.65
C VAL A 193 -31.99 -2.98 -9.59
N HIS A 194 -33.18 -3.29 -9.08
CA HIS A 194 -34.28 -3.78 -9.91
C HIS A 194 -34.78 -2.71 -10.89
N ASP A 195 -34.88 -1.45 -10.45
CA ASP A 195 -35.36 -0.33 -11.27
C ASP A 195 -34.37 -0.03 -12.42
N GLU A 196 -33.07 -0.21 -12.19
CA GLU A 196 -32.01 0.01 -13.19
C GLU A 196 -31.69 -1.20 -14.08
N LYS A 197 -32.38 -2.33 -13.93
CA LYS A 197 -32.11 -3.56 -14.73
C LYS A 197 -32.18 -3.33 -16.24
N ASN A 198 -32.99 -2.37 -16.67
CA ASN A 198 -33.20 -2.05 -18.08
C ASN A 198 -31.93 -1.47 -18.72
N ILE A 199 -31.06 -0.79 -17.96
CA ILE A 199 -29.75 -0.33 -18.44
C ILE A 199 -28.91 -1.54 -18.86
N VAL A 200 -28.80 -2.52 -17.97
CA VAL A 200 -28.04 -3.75 -18.21
C VAL A 200 -28.61 -4.52 -19.40
N LEU A 201 -29.94 -4.67 -19.47
CA LEU A 201 -30.61 -5.35 -20.58
C LEU A 201 -30.35 -4.65 -21.93
N ARG A 202 -30.42 -3.32 -21.99
CA ARG A 202 -30.10 -2.56 -23.21
C ARG A 202 -28.67 -2.83 -23.68
N ALA A 203 -27.70 -2.76 -22.77
CA ALA A 203 -26.30 -3.04 -23.09
C ALA A 203 -26.10 -4.50 -23.55
N LEU A 204 -26.81 -5.46 -22.94
CA LEU A 204 -26.77 -6.87 -23.35
C LEU A 204 -27.36 -7.09 -24.75
N TYR A 205 -28.51 -6.48 -25.05
CA TYR A 205 -29.13 -6.58 -26.38
C TYR A 205 -28.22 -6.01 -27.46
N LYS A 206 -27.64 -4.82 -27.24
CA LYS A 206 -26.66 -4.22 -28.16
C LYS A 206 -25.45 -5.13 -28.39
N MET A 207 -24.89 -5.68 -27.32
CA MET A 207 -23.75 -6.62 -27.44
C MET A 207 -24.16 -7.88 -28.22
N GLY A 208 -25.38 -8.39 -27.99
CA GLY A 208 -25.93 -9.54 -28.72
C GLY A 208 -26.13 -9.28 -30.21
N GLU A 209 -26.66 -8.12 -30.58
CA GLU A 209 -26.79 -7.67 -31.98
C GLU A 209 -25.41 -7.62 -32.66
N ALA A 210 -24.43 -7.00 -32.01
CA ALA A 210 -23.09 -6.90 -32.55
C ALA A 210 -22.39 -8.27 -32.71
N PHE A 211 -22.71 -9.24 -31.85
CA PHE A 211 -22.23 -10.63 -31.98
C PHE A 211 -22.89 -11.36 -33.14
N GLN A 212 -24.19 -11.15 -33.37
CA GLN A 212 -24.89 -11.73 -34.51
C GLN A 212 -24.35 -11.21 -35.84
N GLU A 213 -24.06 -9.92 -35.95
CA GLU A 213 -23.42 -9.32 -37.14
C GLU A 213 -22.04 -9.90 -37.45
N ARG A 214 -21.34 -10.39 -36.41
CA ARG A 214 -19.98 -10.93 -36.49
C ARG A 214 -19.95 -12.45 -36.39
N GLN A 215 -21.08 -13.11 -36.66
CA GLN A 215 -21.16 -14.56 -36.59
C GLN A 215 -20.10 -15.22 -37.50
N GLY A 216 -19.38 -16.20 -36.95
CA GLY A 216 -18.30 -16.88 -37.66
C GLY A 216 -16.95 -16.15 -37.62
N GLN A 217 -16.86 -14.98 -36.98
CA GLN A 217 -15.62 -14.26 -36.77
C GLN A 217 -15.13 -14.44 -35.32
N PRO A 218 -13.80 -14.54 -35.09
CA PRO A 218 -13.26 -14.55 -33.74
C PRO A 218 -13.49 -13.20 -33.04
N LEU A 219 -13.95 -13.23 -31.79
CA LEU A 219 -14.20 -12.06 -30.97
C LEU A 219 -13.34 -12.07 -29.71
N ASN A 220 -12.77 -10.91 -29.36
CA ASN A 220 -12.06 -10.73 -28.10
C ASN A 220 -13.06 -10.44 -26.97
N VAL A 221 -13.45 -11.49 -26.24
CA VAL A 221 -14.43 -11.37 -25.14
C VAL A 221 -13.96 -10.39 -24.06
N THR A 222 -12.65 -10.26 -23.83
CA THR A 222 -12.11 -9.33 -22.83
C THR A 222 -12.44 -7.88 -23.15
N GLU A 223 -12.31 -7.49 -24.42
CA GLU A 223 -12.65 -6.13 -24.89
C GLU A 223 -14.16 -5.90 -24.83
N TRP A 224 -14.95 -6.85 -25.33
CA TRP A 224 -16.40 -6.74 -25.31
C TRP A 224 -16.98 -6.63 -23.89
N MET A 225 -16.46 -7.40 -22.94
CA MET A 225 -16.84 -7.27 -21.54
C MET A 225 -16.41 -5.92 -20.95
N SER A 226 -15.28 -5.37 -21.41
CA SER A 226 -14.82 -4.03 -21.00
C SER A 226 -15.74 -2.93 -21.54
N TYR A 227 -16.16 -3.01 -22.81
CA TYR A 227 -17.12 -2.08 -23.41
C TYR A 227 -18.47 -2.16 -22.71
N PHE A 228 -18.97 -3.38 -22.51
CA PHE A 228 -20.22 -3.64 -21.80
C PHE A 228 -20.21 -3.06 -20.39
N THR A 229 -19.18 -3.38 -19.59
CA THR A 229 -19.10 -2.90 -18.20
C THR A 229 -18.93 -1.38 -18.12
N THR A 230 -18.13 -0.79 -19.02
CA THR A 230 -17.88 0.66 -19.02
C THR A 230 -19.12 1.44 -19.41
N ASP A 231 -19.83 1.05 -20.47
CA ASP A 231 -21.07 1.72 -20.88
C ASP A 231 -22.19 1.53 -19.86
N THR A 232 -22.35 0.31 -19.34
CA THR A 232 -23.36 0.02 -18.30
C THR A 232 -23.09 0.86 -17.04
N MET A 233 -21.84 0.91 -16.58
CA MET A 233 -21.47 1.72 -15.41
C MET A 233 -21.55 3.23 -15.69
N GLY A 234 -21.23 3.66 -16.91
CA GLY A 234 -21.39 5.05 -17.34
C GLY A 234 -22.84 5.50 -17.28
N GLU A 235 -23.75 4.67 -17.80
CA GLU A 235 -25.18 4.93 -17.76
C GLU A 235 -25.72 4.87 -16.32
N LEU A 236 -25.31 3.89 -15.51
CA LEU A 236 -25.71 3.81 -14.10
C LEU A 236 -25.21 5.00 -13.26
N ALA A 237 -23.97 5.44 -13.47
CA ALA A 237 -23.35 6.46 -12.62
C ALA A 237 -23.63 7.89 -13.09
N PHE A 238 -23.73 8.10 -14.41
CA PHE A 238 -23.82 9.43 -15.02
C PHE A 238 -25.04 9.62 -15.91
N ASN A 239 -25.95 8.63 -15.97
CA ASN A 239 -27.12 8.61 -16.84
C ASN A 239 -26.76 8.79 -18.34
N LYS A 240 -25.54 8.38 -18.71
CA LYS A 240 -25.02 8.49 -20.08
C LYS A 240 -24.00 7.37 -20.37
N PRO A 241 -24.22 6.52 -21.39
CA PRO A 241 -23.19 5.58 -21.85
C PRO A 241 -22.03 6.33 -22.52
N PHE A 242 -20.83 5.75 -22.49
CA PHE A 242 -19.66 6.32 -23.15
C PHE A 242 -19.63 6.00 -24.65
N GLY A 243 -20.47 5.07 -25.10
CA GLY A 243 -20.65 4.69 -26.50
C GLY A 243 -19.62 3.67 -26.98
N MET A 244 -18.95 2.97 -26.05
CA MET A 244 -17.96 1.95 -26.39
C MET A 244 -18.59 0.74 -27.10
N LEU A 245 -19.82 0.36 -26.74
CA LEU A 245 -20.56 -0.70 -27.43
C LEU A 245 -21.00 -0.31 -28.83
N ASP A 246 -21.13 0.99 -29.13
CA ASP A 246 -21.53 1.47 -30.45
C ASP A 246 -20.31 1.63 -31.39
N LYS A 247 -19.18 2.10 -30.83
CA LYS A 247 -17.97 2.39 -31.60
C LYS A 247 -16.99 1.23 -31.66
N HIS A 248 -17.06 0.30 -30.70
CA HIS A 248 -16.11 -0.80 -30.50
C HIS A 248 -14.66 -0.35 -30.29
N GLU A 249 -14.48 0.83 -29.69
CA GLU A 249 -13.19 1.43 -29.37
C GLU A 249 -13.19 2.03 -27.96
N TRP A 250 -12.00 2.20 -27.40
CA TRP A 250 -11.82 2.89 -26.13
C TRP A 250 -12.06 4.39 -26.28
N SER A 251 -12.88 4.99 -25.41
CA SER A 251 -13.14 6.42 -25.33
C SER A 251 -12.04 7.21 -24.63
#